data_AF-A0A1M7APE9-F1
#
_entry.id   AF-A0A1M7APE9-F1
#
_cell.length_a   1.000
_cell.length_b   1.000
_cell.length_c   1.000
_cell.angle_alpha   90.00
_cell.angle_beta   90.00
_cell.angle_gamma   90.00
#
_symmetry.space_group_name_H-M   'P 1'
#
loop_
_entity.id
_entity.type
_entity.pdbx_description
1 polymer ?
#
loop_
_entity_poly.entity_id
_entity_poly.type
_entity_poly.pdbx_seq_one_letter_code
_entity_poly.pdbx_strand_id
1 'polypeptide(L)'
;MRKSLALLPLLSLTVAGLVACNNSNDVAGGPGSITTNGIALVDGKPASYATVALRKVDFRAEQPVEENALVVADSYADEKGNFKVEIPAGGKYRLTVLHDGVAYSKELSRDEFAVVGESTAPDTVNLSATAVMAGVVDIPEGDSSVWVGIVGTDVLVKTDAAGWFALSALPANDSLVLYFVSENFAQNLGSQSVYVTPRESLMKDYRSVIPGDTSSKDTAQKDTAAPLPQVLALMGDGSPAAYATVALRAAGAMVDSYVVQNAMAESDLRADKQGRFDMEWPTKGDFRLTVVKDGFAFSKVYSAKELAGLDTVRLSATASISSKVTLRSVDTAVWVGVYGLDLLVKTNNVGAYVLPNVPANDELGIYFVTADSANGLYAEWNAFAEPNSTEFLSPVKVLQDFEDGASGWYVNTDSLKKGTTITPAVYAKDGVEYDSTRKSNVFHAKYKLANDGYAWALVGTSFVHYMNLAAIDSVVFYAKGDGNIRLSLENYIDPSKNLKAATEWIKLSKDWTRISVNPAELCVGSATDESCFTTWSTIKGYVKQFHIFVQDGTEFYIDDVTLYGALF
;
A
#
# COMPACT_ATOMS: atom_id res chain seq x y z
N MET A 1 -28.59 61.01 21.63
CA MET A 1 -30.03 61.14 21.29
C MET A 1 -30.14 61.84 19.94
N ARG A 2 -30.89 61.20 19.01
CA ARG A 2 -31.53 61.62 17.73
C ARG A 2 -31.40 63.10 17.32
N LYS A 3 -31.26 63.50 16.05
CA LYS A 3 -32.12 63.24 14.85
C LYS A 3 -31.30 63.63 13.58
N SER A 4 -31.17 62.90 12.47
CA SER A 4 -32.12 62.24 11.53
C SER A 4 -32.73 63.16 10.45
N LEU A 5 -32.71 62.63 9.20
CA LEU A 5 -33.55 62.90 8.01
C LEU A 5 -33.19 64.09 7.10
N ALA A 6 -33.40 64.08 5.77
CA ALA A 6 -33.61 63.03 4.75
C ALA A 6 -33.95 63.69 3.37
N LEU A 7 -33.82 62.87 2.32
CA LEU A 7 -34.68 62.74 1.12
C LEU A 7 -34.43 63.58 -0.17
N LEU A 8 -33.93 62.84 -1.18
CA LEU A 8 -34.27 62.78 -2.63
C LEU A 8 -35.79 62.89 -2.93
N PRO A 9 -36.30 63.16 -4.18
CA PRO A 9 -36.08 62.26 -5.36
C PRO A 9 -36.36 62.74 -6.84
N LEU A 10 -36.02 61.83 -7.78
CA LEU A 10 -36.81 61.29 -8.93
C LEU A 10 -36.76 61.82 -10.41
N LEU A 11 -36.82 60.82 -11.32
CA LEU A 11 -37.14 60.70 -12.78
C LEU A 11 -35.99 60.78 -13.83
N SER A 12 -35.93 60.02 -14.95
CA SER A 12 -36.12 58.60 -15.35
C SER A 12 -36.10 58.48 -16.92
N LEU A 13 -35.82 57.27 -17.46
CA LEU A 13 -35.92 56.74 -18.88
C LEU A 13 -34.76 57.07 -19.87
N THR A 14 -34.20 56.21 -20.75
CA THR A 14 -34.46 54.83 -21.30
C THR A 14 -33.19 54.37 -22.09
N VAL A 15 -32.60 53.18 -21.91
CA VAL A 15 -32.70 51.86 -22.64
C VAL A 15 -31.95 51.68 -24.00
N ALA A 16 -31.07 50.64 -24.01
CA ALA A 16 -30.65 49.67 -25.07
C ALA A 16 -29.49 49.92 -26.07
N GLY A 17 -28.61 48.90 -26.17
CA GLY A 17 -27.87 48.53 -27.40
C GLY A 17 -26.43 48.00 -27.22
N LEU A 18 -26.25 46.68 -27.23
CA LEU A 18 -24.97 45.92 -27.22
C LEU A 18 -24.63 45.36 -28.64
N VAL A 19 -23.42 44.79 -28.80
CA VAL A 19 -22.80 43.98 -29.91
C VAL A 19 -21.80 44.78 -30.79
N ALA A 20 -20.61 44.34 -31.24
CA ALA A 20 -19.47 43.47 -30.82
C ALA A 20 -18.41 43.47 -31.98
N CYS A 21 -17.22 42.88 -31.73
CA CYS A 21 -16.05 42.56 -32.62
C CYS A 21 -14.81 43.46 -32.37
N ASN A 22 -13.72 43.07 -31.68
CA ASN A 22 -12.82 41.88 -31.64
C ASN A 22 -11.55 42.08 -32.49
N ASN A 23 -10.37 42.11 -31.83
CA ASN A 23 -9.03 41.83 -32.37
C ASN A 23 -7.98 41.85 -31.24
N SER A 24 -7.58 40.67 -30.76
CA SER A 24 -6.29 40.45 -30.10
C SER A 24 -5.93 38.96 -30.14
N ASN A 25 -5.20 38.54 -31.17
CA ASN A 25 -4.55 37.23 -31.24
C ASN A 25 -3.04 37.46 -31.14
N ASP A 26 -2.53 37.34 -29.92
CA ASP A 26 -1.14 36.97 -29.65
C ASP A 26 -1.14 36.23 -28.31
N VAL A 27 -1.41 34.93 -28.37
CA VAL A 27 -1.16 34.00 -27.26
C VAL A 27 -0.03 33.07 -27.73
N ALA A 28 1.07 33.06 -26.98
CA ALA A 28 2.23 32.24 -27.28
C ALA A 28 1.86 30.74 -27.29
N GLY A 29 1.80 30.15 -28.48
CA GLY A 29 1.64 28.71 -28.68
C GLY A 29 2.94 27.97 -28.40
N GLY A 30 3.20 27.63 -27.15
CA GLY A 30 4.09 26.52 -26.82
C GLY A 30 3.46 25.18 -27.24
N PRO A 31 4.23 24.10 -27.45
CA PRO A 31 3.68 22.78 -27.75
C PRO A 31 2.80 22.33 -26.57
N GLY A 32 1.48 22.53 -26.70
CA GLY A 32 0.56 22.39 -25.57
C GLY A 32 0.45 20.94 -25.11
N SER A 33 0.75 20.65 -23.85
CA SER A 33 0.20 19.48 -23.15
C SER A 33 -1.24 19.76 -22.74
N ILE A 34 -2.10 18.74 -22.71
CA ILE A 34 -3.37 18.80 -21.98
C ILE A 34 -3.24 17.91 -20.74
N THR A 35 -3.83 18.37 -19.62
CA THR A 35 -3.91 17.56 -18.41
C THR A 35 -5.30 16.94 -18.33
N THR A 36 -5.43 15.63 -18.14
CA THR A 36 -6.73 15.01 -17.85
C THR A 36 -6.86 14.71 -16.37
N ASN A 37 -8.06 14.93 -15.82
CA ASN A 37 -8.44 14.49 -14.48
C ASN A 37 -9.35 13.27 -14.61
N GLY A 38 -9.04 12.16 -13.95
CA GLY A 38 -9.86 10.95 -13.94
C GLY A 38 -10.19 10.50 -12.52
N ILE A 39 -11.21 9.64 -12.40
CA ILE A 39 -11.53 8.94 -11.14
C ILE A 39 -11.39 7.44 -11.37
N ALA A 40 -10.52 6.80 -10.61
CA ALA A 40 -10.33 5.36 -10.61
C ALA A 40 -11.30 4.70 -9.64
N LEU A 41 -12.05 3.69 -10.10
CA LEU A 41 -13.03 2.97 -9.29
C LEU A 41 -12.80 1.46 -9.32
N VAL A 42 -12.99 0.81 -8.18
CA VAL A 42 -13.17 -0.64 -8.03
C VAL A 42 -14.58 -0.88 -7.49
N ASP A 43 -15.42 -1.60 -8.24
CA ASP A 43 -16.81 -1.89 -7.85
C ASP A 43 -17.60 -0.64 -7.42
N GLY A 44 -17.39 0.48 -8.12
CA GLY A 44 -18.05 1.76 -7.85
C GLY A 44 -17.50 2.54 -6.66
N LYS A 45 -16.49 2.04 -5.96
CA LYS A 45 -15.78 2.74 -4.88
C LYS A 45 -14.47 3.34 -5.39
N PRO A 46 -14.02 4.48 -4.85
CA PRO A 46 -12.69 5.02 -5.13
C PRO A 46 -11.57 3.99 -4.98
N ALA A 47 -10.74 3.88 -6.02
CA ALA A 47 -9.47 3.15 -6.00
C ALA A 47 -8.37 4.10 -5.47
N SER A 48 -8.35 4.28 -4.15
CA SER A 48 -7.44 5.22 -3.49
C SER A 48 -5.99 4.84 -3.77
N TYR A 49 -5.14 5.82 -4.15
CA TYR A 49 -3.72 5.56 -4.43
C TYR A 49 -3.43 4.58 -5.57
N ALA A 50 -4.40 4.37 -6.49
CA ALA A 50 -4.16 3.64 -7.72
C ALA A 50 -2.94 4.20 -8.46
N THR A 51 -2.09 3.29 -8.96
CA THR A 51 -0.94 3.63 -9.79
C THR A 51 -1.43 4.00 -11.18
N VAL A 52 -0.96 5.13 -11.72
CA VAL A 52 -1.36 5.62 -13.03
C VAL A 52 -0.11 5.82 -13.88
N ALA A 53 -0.12 5.24 -15.08
CA ALA A 53 0.95 5.39 -16.05
C ALA A 53 0.43 5.59 -17.46
N LEU A 54 1.18 6.36 -18.23
CA LEU A 54 0.94 6.64 -19.62
C LEU A 54 2.20 6.30 -20.42
N ARG A 55 2.07 5.36 -21.36
CA ARG A 55 3.17 4.95 -22.25
C ARG A 55 2.74 5.12 -23.69
N LYS A 56 3.70 5.29 -24.62
CA LYS A 56 3.35 5.20 -26.05
C LYS A 56 2.90 3.78 -26.38
N VAL A 57 1.98 3.63 -27.34
CA VAL A 57 1.50 2.29 -27.74
C VAL A 57 2.56 1.38 -28.36
N ASP A 58 3.71 1.93 -28.76
CA ASP A 58 4.87 1.21 -29.28
C ASP A 58 6.01 1.08 -28.26
N PHE A 59 5.79 1.55 -27.02
CA PHE A 59 6.78 1.47 -25.94
C PHE A 59 7.14 0.01 -25.63
N ARG A 60 8.44 -0.24 -25.44
CA ARG A 60 9.00 -1.50 -24.96
C ARG A 60 10.02 -1.17 -23.88
N ALA A 61 9.99 -1.88 -22.77
CA ALA A 61 10.99 -1.76 -21.74
C ALA A 61 12.36 -2.23 -22.29
N GLU A 62 13.36 -1.37 -22.19
CA GLU A 62 14.73 -1.66 -22.67
C GLU A 62 15.59 -2.34 -21.61
N GLN A 63 15.12 -2.34 -20.36
CA GLN A 63 15.73 -2.99 -19.21
C GLN A 63 14.63 -3.38 -18.23
N PRO A 64 14.83 -4.43 -17.42
CA PRO A 64 13.93 -4.69 -16.31
C PRO A 64 13.96 -3.47 -15.40
N VAL A 65 12.80 -2.86 -15.18
CA VAL A 65 12.69 -1.88 -14.12
C VAL A 65 12.83 -2.63 -12.81
N GLU A 66 13.61 -2.07 -11.87
CA GLU A 66 13.74 -2.62 -10.50
C GLU A 66 12.37 -2.82 -9.84
N GLU A 67 11.35 -2.15 -10.38
CA GLU A 67 9.95 -2.27 -10.09
C GLU A 67 9.27 -3.15 -11.15
N ASN A 68 9.25 -4.49 -10.97
CA ASN A 68 8.47 -5.47 -11.76
C ASN A 68 6.94 -5.20 -11.77
N ALA A 69 6.50 -3.99 -11.41
CA ALA A 69 5.14 -3.52 -11.52
C ALA A 69 4.66 -3.57 -12.97
N LEU A 70 3.35 -3.77 -13.17
CA LEU A 70 2.73 -3.70 -14.49
C LEU A 70 3.10 -2.40 -15.23
N VAL A 71 3.22 -1.32 -14.46
CA VAL A 71 3.68 -0.01 -14.89
C VAL A 71 4.43 0.69 -13.75
N VAL A 72 5.42 1.51 -14.10
CA VAL A 72 6.03 2.50 -13.20
C VAL A 72 5.12 3.72 -13.14
N ALA A 73 4.77 4.15 -11.93
CA ALA A 73 3.83 5.25 -11.73
C ALA A 73 4.37 6.57 -12.32
N ASP A 74 3.62 7.19 -13.23
CA ASP A 74 3.82 8.60 -13.57
C ASP A 74 3.12 9.50 -12.54
N SER A 75 2.04 8.99 -11.95
CA SER A 75 1.27 9.63 -10.89
C SER A 75 0.52 8.57 -10.06
N TYR A 76 -0.02 9.01 -8.92
CA TYR A 76 -0.91 8.20 -8.09
C TYR A 76 -2.25 8.91 -7.94
N ALA A 77 -3.33 8.12 -7.82
CA ALA A 77 -4.61 8.66 -7.41
C ALA A 77 -4.56 9.16 -5.95
N ASP A 78 -5.42 10.11 -5.59
CA ASP A 78 -5.58 10.55 -4.20
C ASP A 78 -6.45 9.56 -3.39
N GLU A 79 -6.71 9.88 -2.12
CA GLU A 79 -7.59 9.10 -1.23
C GLU A 79 -9.02 8.91 -1.77
N LYS A 80 -9.46 9.73 -2.73
CA LYS A 80 -10.79 9.69 -3.37
C LYS A 80 -10.71 9.10 -4.78
N GLY A 81 -9.58 8.51 -5.16
CA GLY A 81 -9.38 7.88 -6.46
C GLY A 81 -9.17 8.88 -7.60
N ASN A 82 -9.02 10.19 -7.32
CA ASN A 82 -8.77 11.17 -8.37
C ASN A 82 -7.30 11.14 -8.78
N PHE A 83 -7.03 11.13 -10.09
CA PHE A 83 -5.67 11.25 -10.62
C PHE A 83 -5.59 12.27 -11.74
N LYS A 84 -4.37 12.73 -12.00
CA LYS A 84 -4.07 13.69 -13.06
C LYS A 84 -2.88 13.20 -13.88
N VAL A 85 -3.04 13.16 -15.20
CA VAL A 85 -1.96 12.77 -16.12
C VAL A 85 -1.83 13.79 -17.26
N GLU A 86 -0.58 14.10 -17.63
CA GLU A 86 -0.28 14.96 -18.77
C GLU A 86 -0.07 14.15 -20.04
N ILE A 87 -0.83 14.48 -21.09
CA ILE A 87 -0.75 13.77 -22.37
C ILE A 87 0.00 14.64 -23.37
N PRO A 88 1.13 14.17 -23.92
CA PRO A 88 1.90 14.94 -24.90
C PRO A 88 1.10 15.21 -26.19
N ALA A 89 1.55 16.21 -26.96
CA ALA A 89 0.95 16.53 -28.25
C ALA A 89 1.34 15.50 -29.32
N GLY A 90 0.34 14.85 -29.91
CA GLY A 90 0.50 13.88 -31.00
C GLY A 90 0.85 12.47 -30.54
N GLY A 91 0.34 11.46 -31.27
CA GLY A 91 0.58 10.04 -30.99
C GLY A 91 -0.58 9.32 -30.31
N LYS A 92 -0.42 8.00 -30.16
CA LYS A 92 -1.32 7.13 -29.39
C LYS A 92 -0.60 6.66 -28.15
N TYR A 93 -1.32 6.64 -27.03
CA TYR A 93 -0.80 6.27 -25.74
C TYR A 93 -1.65 5.17 -25.11
N ARG A 94 -1.05 4.34 -24.29
CA ARG A 94 -1.74 3.38 -23.44
C ARG A 94 -1.81 3.96 -22.04
N LEU A 95 -3.02 4.19 -21.56
CA LEU A 95 -3.28 4.52 -20.16
C LEU A 95 -3.46 3.23 -19.39
N THR A 96 -2.66 3.05 -18.35
CA THR A 96 -2.80 1.93 -17.42
C THR A 96 -3.02 2.47 -16.02
N VAL A 97 -4.11 2.02 -15.40
CA VAL A 97 -4.44 2.33 -14.00
C VAL A 97 -4.52 1.00 -13.25
N LEU A 98 -3.72 0.86 -12.20
CA LEU A 98 -3.60 -0.38 -11.42
C LEU A 98 -3.89 -0.09 -9.95
N HIS A 99 -4.68 -0.96 -9.33
CA HIS A 99 -4.96 -0.93 -7.89
C HIS A 99 -5.29 -2.36 -7.45
N ASP A 100 -4.68 -2.88 -6.39
CA ASP A 100 -5.16 -4.05 -5.66
C ASP A 100 -5.46 -5.31 -6.53
N GLY A 101 -4.63 -5.60 -7.53
CA GLY A 101 -4.85 -6.74 -8.44
C GLY A 101 -6.02 -6.56 -9.42
N VAL A 102 -6.54 -5.33 -9.54
CA VAL A 102 -7.44 -4.90 -10.61
C VAL A 102 -6.72 -3.85 -11.46
N ALA A 103 -6.96 -3.89 -12.76
CA ALA A 103 -6.36 -2.95 -13.70
C ALA A 103 -7.40 -2.45 -14.70
N TYR A 104 -7.12 -1.26 -15.21
CA TYR A 104 -7.68 -0.70 -16.43
C TYR A 104 -6.53 -0.47 -17.39
N SER A 105 -6.67 -0.92 -18.64
CA SER A 105 -5.73 -0.60 -19.72
C SER A 105 -6.53 -0.26 -20.96
N LYS A 106 -6.16 0.83 -21.62
CA LYS A 106 -6.73 1.20 -22.91
C LYS A 106 -5.79 2.06 -23.72
N GLU A 107 -5.77 1.82 -25.03
CA GLU A 107 -5.15 2.74 -25.99
C GLU A 107 -6.07 3.95 -26.22
N LEU A 108 -5.49 5.14 -26.11
CA LEU A 108 -6.16 6.42 -26.18
C LEU A 108 -5.34 7.37 -27.04
N SER A 109 -6.03 8.16 -27.86
CA SER A 109 -5.50 9.32 -28.56
C SER A 109 -5.87 10.61 -27.83
N ARG A 110 -5.13 11.70 -28.08
CA ARG A 110 -5.35 12.99 -27.41
C ARG A 110 -6.80 13.49 -27.52
N ASP A 111 -7.45 13.25 -28.65
CA ASP A 111 -8.82 13.71 -28.93
C ASP A 111 -9.89 12.90 -28.17
N GLU A 112 -9.50 11.77 -27.56
CA GLU A 112 -10.36 10.93 -26.71
C GLU A 112 -10.31 11.36 -25.24
N PHE A 113 -9.51 12.37 -24.89
CA PHE A 113 -9.41 12.90 -23.54
C PHE A 113 -10.14 14.23 -23.40
N ALA A 114 -10.83 14.44 -22.27
CA ALA A 114 -11.52 15.70 -22.03
C ALA A 114 -10.53 16.86 -21.87
N VAL A 115 -10.89 18.01 -22.44
CA VAL A 115 -10.13 19.27 -22.34
C VAL A 115 -10.22 19.81 -20.92
N VAL A 116 -9.09 20.33 -20.40
CA VAL A 116 -8.98 20.97 -19.08
C VAL A 116 -10.05 22.05 -18.95
N GLY A 117 -10.94 21.91 -17.95
CA GLY A 117 -11.97 22.90 -17.64
C GLY A 117 -13.27 22.77 -18.43
N GLU A 118 -13.38 21.83 -19.38
CA GLU A 118 -14.61 21.57 -20.14
C GLU A 118 -15.33 20.28 -19.73
N SER A 119 -14.70 19.43 -18.91
CA SER A 119 -15.30 18.17 -18.44
C SER A 119 -16.27 18.41 -17.27
N THR A 120 -17.57 18.24 -17.52
CA THR A 120 -18.59 18.05 -16.47
C THR A 120 -18.67 16.56 -16.13
N ALA A 121 -17.90 16.12 -15.13
CA ALA A 121 -17.98 14.85 -14.36
C ALA A 121 -18.68 13.59 -14.98
N PRO A 122 -18.03 12.40 -14.92
CA PRO A 122 -16.59 12.17 -14.87
C PRO A 122 -16.09 11.11 -15.88
N ASP A 123 -14.89 11.34 -16.41
CA ASP A 123 -14.04 10.34 -17.09
C ASP A 123 -13.60 9.27 -16.08
N THR A 124 -14.51 8.36 -15.79
CA THR A 124 -14.39 7.32 -14.77
C THR A 124 -13.74 6.07 -15.38
N VAL A 125 -12.65 5.59 -14.78
CA VAL A 125 -12.04 4.32 -15.15
C VAL A 125 -12.47 3.25 -14.15
N ASN A 126 -13.22 2.25 -14.63
CA ASN A 126 -13.58 1.09 -13.81
C ASN A 126 -12.52 0.03 -14.00
N LEU A 127 -11.83 -0.29 -12.91
CA LEU A 127 -10.79 -1.31 -12.89
C LEU A 127 -11.45 -2.69 -12.82
N SER A 128 -10.88 -3.66 -13.51
CA SER A 128 -11.33 -5.05 -13.52
C SER A 128 -10.21 -5.95 -13.03
N ALA A 129 -10.56 -7.08 -12.39
CA ALA A 129 -9.56 -8.06 -11.95
C ALA A 129 -8.58 -8.41 -13.07
N THR A 130 -7.29 -8.40 -12.74
CA THR A 130 -6.24 -8.81 -13.68
C THR A 130 -6.35 -10.30 -13.99
N ALA A 131 -5.78 -10.70 -15.12
CA ALA A 131 -5.55 -12.08 -15.46
C ALA A 131 -4.12 -12.50 -15.10
N VAL A 132 -3.90 -13.81 -15.04
CA VAL A 132 -2.57 -14.41 -14.92
C VAL A 132 -2.25 -15.13 -16.22
N MET A 133 -0.99 -15.09 -16.62
CA MET A 133 -0.54 -15.86 -17.77
C MET A 133 0.80 -16.50 -17.48
N ALA A 134 0.95 -17.75 -17.90
CA ALA A 134 2.24 -18.42 -17.97
C ALA A 134 2.52 -18.88 -19.40
N GLY A 135 3.79 -19.06 -19.71
CA GLY A 135 4.16 -19.69 -20.95
C GLY A 135 5.55 -20.29 -20.94
N VAL A 136 5.84 -21.04 -21.99
CA VAL A 136 7.18 -21.56 -22.31
C VAL A 136 7.61 -21.02 -23.66
N VAL A 137 8.84 -20.58 -23.76
CA VAL A 137 9.48 -20.14 -25.01
C VAL A 137 10.76 -20.94 -25.26
N ASP A 138 11.18 -21.02 -26.52
CA ASP A 138 12.50 -21.55 -26.86
C ASP A 138 13.57 -20.55 -26.42
N ILE A 139 14.60 -21.04 -25.71
CA ILE A 139 15.78 -20.24 -25.39
C ILE A 139 16.77 -20.36 -26.55
N PRO A 140 17.21 -19.24 -27.17
CA PRO A 140 18.22 -19.27 -28.21
C PRO A 140 19.51 -19.95 -27.77
N GLU A 141 20.21 -20.61 -28.70
CA GLU A 141 21.51 -21.21 -28.41
C GLU A 141 22.51 -20.15 -27.91
N GLY A 142 23.09 -20.40 -26.74
CA GLY A 142 24.05 -19.49 -26.09
C GLY A 142 23.44 -18.57 -25.04
N ASP A 143 22.10 -18.44 -24.99
CA ASP A 143 21.41 -17.72 -23.93
C ASP A 143 21.03 -18.67 -22.78
N SER A 144 20.89 -18.12 -21.57
CA SER A 144 20.38 -18.87 -20.41
C SER A 144 18.89 -18.63 -20.17
N SER A 145 18.31 -17.68 -20.88
CA SER A 145 16.96 -17.16 -20.65
C SER A 145 16.49 -16.27 -21.82
N VAL A 146 15.20 -15.92 -21.81
CA VAL A 146 14.58 -14.95 -22.70
C VAL A 146 13.84 -13.92 -21.85
N TRP A 147 13.78 -12.68 -22.33
CA TRP A 147 12.92 -11.67 -21.73
C TRP A 147 11.57 -11.63 -22.44
N VAL A 148 10.50 -11.58 -21.64
CA VAL A 148 9.12 -11.49 -22.10
C VAL A 148 8.50 -10.21 -21.56
N GLY A 149 8.08 -9.32 -22.46
CA GLY A 149 7.46 -8.05 -22.07
C GLY A 149 6.12 -7.81 -22.73
N ILE A 150 5.43 -6.76 -22.29
CA ILE A 150 4.15 -6.32 -22.86
C ILE A 150 4.35 -4.95 -23.52
N VAL A 151 3.96 -4.83 -24.78
CA VAL A 151 4.06 -3.55 -25.51
C VAL A 151 3.12 -2.53 -24.87
N GLY A 152 3.62 -1.31 -24.66
CA GLY A 152 2.87 -0.21 -24.06
C GLY A 152 2.79 -0.27 -22.54
N THR A 153 3.54 -1.15 -21.87
CA THR A 153 3.67 -1.19 -20.41
C THR A 153 5.14 -1.35 -20.00
N ASP A 154 5.43 -1.25 -18.70
CA ASP A 154 6.79 -1.43 -18.18
C ASP A 154 7.12 -2.89 -17.81
N VAL A 155 6.23 -3.82 -18.15
CA VAL A 155 6.43 -5.25 -17.84
C VAL A 155 7.54 -5.84 -18.70
N LEU A 156 8.50 -6.44 -18.01
CA LEU A 156 9.54 -7.25 -18.60
C LEU A 156 10.00 -8.33 -17.60
N VAL A 157 9.63 -9.59 -17.86
CA VAL A 157 9.99 -10.72 -16.99
C VAL A 157 11.02 -11.61 -17.67
N LYS A 158 11.96 -12.13 -16.88
CA LYS A 158 12.96 -13.09 -17.35
C LYS A 158 12.39 -14.50 -17.27
N THR A 159 12.65 -15.33 -18.27
CA THR A 159 12.33 -16.76 -18.15
C THR A 159 13.30 -17.47 -17.22
N ASP A 160 12.89 -18.62 -16.69
CA ASP A 160 13.83 -19.59 -16.10
C ASP A 160 14.67 -20.29 -17.19
N ALA A 161 15.60 -21.14 -16.75
CA ALA A 161 16.50 -21.89 -17.63
C ALA A 161 15.79 -22.94 -18.51
N ALA A 162 14.52 -23.23 -18.26
CA ALA A 162 13.68 -24.09 -19.08
C ALA A 162 12.76 -23.28 -20.01
N GLY A 163 12.92 -21.96 -20.05
CA GLY A 163 12.17 -21.06 -20.92
C GLY A 163 10.78 -20.70 -20.37
N TRP A 164 10.48 -21.01 -19.12
CA TRP A 164 9.20 -20.67 -18.52
C TRP A 164 9.17 -19.23 -18.03
N PHE A 165 8.03 -18.57 -18.22
CA PHE A 165 7.75 -17.26 -17.63
C PHE A 165 6.34 -17.22 -17.05
N ALA A 166 6.12 -16.26 -16.14
CA ALA A 166 4.80 -15.94 -15.60
C ALA A 166 4.60 -14.42 -15.55
N LEU A 167 3.40 -13.99 -15.93
CA LEU A 167 2.89 -12.63 -15.86
C LEU A 167 1.72 -12.64 -14.89
N SER A 168 1.92 -12.09 -13.69
CA SER A 168 1.00 -12.23 -12.57
C SER A 168 -0.12 -11.18 -12.53
N ALA A 169 -0.03 -10.11 -13.32
CA ALA A 169 -1.02 -9.02 -13.29
C ALA A 169 -1.26 -8.42 -14.69
N LEU A 170 -1.93 -9.17 -15.56
CA LEU A 170 -2.30 -8.69 -16.90
C LEU A 170 -3.62 -7.91 -16.89
N PRO A 171 -3.69 -6.70 -17.47
CA PRO A 171 -4.96 -6.04 -17.73
C PRO A 171 -5.89 -6.94 -18.53
N ALA A 172 -7.07 -7.17 -17.97
CA ALA A 172 -8.13 -7.89 -18.66
C ALA A 172 -8.94 -6.94 -19.56
N ASN A 173 -9.71 -7.53 -20.47
CA ASN A 173 -10.60 -6.83 -21.40
C ASN A 173 -9.89 -5.87 -22.37
N ASP A 174 -8.61 -6.11 -22.63
CA ASP A 174 -7.80 -5.33 -23.57
C ASP A 174 -6.98 -6.26 -24.47
N SER A 175 -6.66 -5.78 -25.67
CA SER A 175 -5.75 -6.47 -26.58
C SER A 175 -4.31 -6.07 -26.23
N LEU A 176 -3.57 -7.04 -25.71
CA LEU A 176 -2.16 -6.88 -25.35
C LEU A 176 -1.27 -7.53 -26.41
N VAL A 177 -0.04 -7.04 -26.54
CA VAL A 177 0.97 -7.65 -27.40
C VAL A 177 2.17 -8.01 -26.54
N LEU A 178 2.46 -9.31 -26.46
CA LEU A 178 3.70 -9.80 -25.88
C LEU A 178 4.83 -9.65 -26.89
N TYR A 179 6.02 -9.32 -26.41
CA TYR A 179 7.26 -9.37 -27.20
C TYR A 179 8.31 -10.19 -26.48
N PHE A 180 9.18 -10.82 -27.26
CA PHE A 180 10.23 -11.72 -26.79
C PHE A 180 11.58 -11.20 -27.27
N VAL A 181 12.56 -11.06 -26.39
CA VAL A 181 13.92 -10.62 -26.74
C VAL A 181 14.97 -11.49 -26.06
N SER A 182 16.12 -11.66 -26.70
CA SER A 182 17.26 -12.41 -26.16
C SER A 182 17.75 -11.83 -24.83
N GLU A 183 18.51 -12.62 -24.06
CA GLU A 183 18.98 -12.24 -22.72
C GLU A 183 19.71 -10.88 -22.70
N ASN A 184 20.44 -10.57 -23.78
CA ASN A 184 21.22 -9.35 -23.97
C ASN A 184 20.49 -8.26 -24.80
N PHE A 185 19.20 -8.41 -25.07
CA PHE A 185 18.37 -7.51 -25.88
C PHE A 185 18.80 -7.34 -27.35
N ALA A 186 19.80 -8.10 -27.83
CA ALA A 186 20.33 -7.94 -29.18
C ALA A 186 19.40 -8.50 -30.28
N GLN A 187 18.58 -9.50 -29.95
CA GLN A 187 17.71 -10.19 -30.90
C GLN A 187 16.25 -10.08 -30.49
N ASN A 188 15.40 -9.66 -31.43
CA ASN A 188 13.94 -9.78 -31.32
C ASN A 188 13.52 -11.18 -31.76
N LEU A 189 12.91 -11.94 -30.84
CA LEU A 189 12.49 -13.33 -31.03
C LEU A 189 11.03 -13.44 -31.49
N GLY A 190 10.29 -12.32 -31.53
CA GLY A 190 8.94 -12.24 -32.06
C GLY A 190 7.96 -11.49 -31.16
N SER A 191 6.68 -11.55 -31.54
CA SER A 191 5.59 -10.97 -30.76
C SER A 191 4.29 -11.77 -30.94
N GLN A 192 3.44 -11.76 -29.92
CA GLN A 192 2.17 -12.49 -29.92
C GLN A 192 1.06 -11.65 -29.32
N SER A 193 -0.08 -11.59 -30.00
CA SER A 193 -1.29 -10.97 -29.44
C SER A 193 -1.91 -11.86 -28.38
N VAL A 194 -2.33 -11.27 -27.28
CA VAL A 194 -3.05 -11.95 -26.22
C VAL A 194 -4.24 -11.09 -25.80
N TYR A 195 -5.36 -11.77 -25.57
CA TYR A 195 -6.54 -11.18 -24.97
C TYR A 195 -6.93 -12.08 -23.81
N VAL A 196 -7.15 -11.48 -22.65
CA VAL A 196 -7.50 -12.18 -21.42
C VAL A 196 -8.73 -11.55 -20.79
N THR A 197 -9.55 -12.39 -20.19
CA THR A 197 -10.75 -12.01 -19.44
C THR A 197 -10.41 -11.88 -17.95
N PRO A 198 -11.22 -11.15 -17.15
CA PRO A 198 -10.92 -10.95 -15.73
C PRO A 198 -10.80 -12.27 -14.98
N ARG A 199 -9.73 -12.43 -14.18
CA ARG A 199 -9.38 -13.67 -13.47
C ARG A 199 -9.13 -14.89 -14.36
N GLU A 200 -8.97 -14.71 -15.68
CA GLU A 200 -8.53 -15.79 -16.53
C GLU A 200 -7.10 -16.20 -16.14
N SER A 201 -6.85 -17.50 -16.20
CA SER A 201 -5.48 -17.97 -16.32
C SER A 201 -5.23 -18.67 -17.63
N LEU A 202 -4.14 -18.24 -18.26
CA LEU A 202 -3.76 -18.72 -19.57
C LEU A 202 -2.37 -19.35 -19.52
N MET A 203 -2.26 -20.61 -19.95
CA MET A 203 -0.99 -21.26 -20.22
C MET A 203 -0.78 -21.38 -21.72
N LYS A 204 0.36 -20.92 -22.24
CA LYS A 204 0.70 -21.00 -23.67
C LYS A 204 2.09 -21.58 -23.90
N ASP A 205 2.18 -22.51 -24.84
CA ASP A 205 3.47 -22.97 -25.36
C ASP A 205 3.79 -22.16 -26.62
N TYR A 206 4.83 -21.34 -26.54
CA TYR A 206 5.33 -20.48 -27.62
C TYR A 206 6.53 -21.08 -28.34
N ARG A 207 6.96 -22.28 -27.95
CA ARG A 207 8.02 -22.99 -28.65
C ARG A 207 7.60 -23.30 -30.07
N SER A 208 8.56 -23.28 -30.97
CA SER A 208 8.35 -23.63 -32.36
C SER A 208 7.87 -25.08 -32.42
N VAL A 209 6.73 -25.32 -33.09
CA VAL A 209 6.29 -26.69 -33.35
C VAL A 209 7.29 -27.31 -34.31
N ILE A 210 8.26 -28.06 -33.78
CA ILE A 210 9.16 -28.88 -34.60
C ILE A 210 8.28 -29.92 -35.29
N PRO A 211 8.21 -29.97 -36.63
CA PRO A 211 7.43 -30.96 -37.34
C PRO A 211 7.96 -32.37 -37.04
N GLY A 212 7.29 -33.06 -36.12
CA GLY A 212 7.36 -34.50 -35.89
C GLY A 212 8.77 -35.08 -35.77
N ASP A 213 9.43 -34.88 -34.64
CA ASP A 213 10.34 -35.94 -34.18
C ASP A 213 9.48 -37.08 -33.62
N THR A 214 9.35 -38.13 -34.42
CA THR A 214 8.65 -39.38 -34.05
C THR A 214 9.58 -40.39 -33.41
N SER A 215 10.81 -40.00 -33.03
CA SER A 215 11.74 -40.90 -32.34
C SER A 215 11.47 -40.95 -30.84
N SER A 216 10.45 -41.72 -30.45
CA SER A 216 10.24 -42.09 -29.05
C SER A 216 11.32 -43.08 -28.58
N LYS A 217 12.48 -42.58 -28.16
CA LYS A 217 13.41 -43.32 -27.28
C LYS A 217 14.22 -42.37 -26.41
N ASP A 218 13.55 -41.69 -25.48
CA ASP A 218 14.23 -41.26 -24.27
C ASP A 218 14.53 -42.49 -23.42
N THR A 219 15.82 -42.78 -23.29
CA THR A 219 16.31 -43.89 -22.49
C THR A 219 16.23 -43.43 -21.03
N ALA A 220 15.17 -43.84 -20.33
CA ALA A 220 15.01 -43.57 -18.92
C ALA A 220 16.21 -44.11 -18.14
N GLN A 221 17.04 -43.20 -17.64
CA GLN A 221 18.05 -43.52 -16.64
C GLN A 221 17.32 -44.03 -15.41
N LYS A 222 17.52 -45.32 -15.10
CA LYS A 222 16.84 -45.99 -14.00
C LYS A 222 17.54 -45.60 -12.70
N ASP A 223 17.11 -44.48 -12.12
CA ASP A 223 17.57 -44.09 -10.79
C ASP A 223 17.16 -45.14 -9.76
N THR A 224 18.15 -45.64 -9.03
CA THR A 224 18.02 -46.64 -7.97
C THR A 224 17.67 -46.00 -6.62
N ALA A 225 17.29 -44.72 -6.59
CA ALA A 225 16.84 -44.04 -5.39
C ALA A 225 15.46 -44.59 -4.96
N ALA A 226 15.22 -44.67 -3.66
CA ALA A 226 13.89 -44.98 -3.14
C ALA A 226 12.89 -43.92 -3.66
N PRO A 227 11.66 -44.31 -4.05
CA PRO A 227 10.68 -43.35 -4.54
C PRO A 227 10.43 -42.29 -3.46
N LEU A 228 10.62 -41.02 -3.82
CA LEU A 228 10.29 -39.90 -2.95
C LEU A 228 8.77 -39.88 -2.67
N PRO A 229 8.33 -39.29 -1.54
CA PRO A 229 6.92 -39.08 -1.28
C PRO A 229 6.30 -38.21 -2.37
N GLN A 230 5.28 -38.72 -3.03
CA GLN A 230 4.59 -38.01 -4.10
C GLN A 230 3.39 -37.25 -3.56
N VAL A 231 3.40 -35.93 -3.72
CA VAL A 231 2.30 -35.04 -3.34
C VAL A 231 1.44 -34.73 -4.56
N LEU A 232 0.12 -34.76 -4.39
CA LEU A 232 -0.86 -34.38 -5.40
C LEU A 232 -1.36 -32.96 -5.18
N ALA A 233 -1.04 -32.05 -6.10
CA ALA A 233 -1.61 -30.71 -6.15
C ALA A 233 -2.91 -30.70 -6.95
N LEU A 234 -3.97 -30.19 -6.34
CA LEU A 234 -5.30 -30.08 -6.92
C LEU A 234 -5.77 -28.63 -6.97
N MET A 235 -6.48 -28.27 -8.02
CA MET A 235 -7.30 -27.06 -8.07
C MET A 235 -8.48 -27.18 -7.10
N GLY A 236 -9.17 -26.06 -6.84
CA GLY A 236 -10.32 -26.03 -5.93
C GLY A 236 -11.48 -26.95 -6.32
N ASP A 237 -11.66 -27.22 -7.62
CA ASP A 237 -12.66 -28.15 -8.16
C ASP A 237 -12.23 -29.63 -8.10
N GLY A 238 -11.02 -29.91 -7.60
CA GLY A 238 -10.45 -31.25 -7.50
C GLY A 238 -9.76 -31.74 -8.78
N SER A 239 -9.71 -30.94 -9.85
CA SER A 239 -8.89 -31.25 -11.02
C SER A 239 -7.39 -31.13 -10.68
N PRO A 240 -6.50 -31.84 -11.39
CA PRO A 240 -5.07 -31.70 -11.22
C PRO A 240 -4.55 -30.27 -11.46
N ALA A 241 -3.74 -29.75 -10.55
CA ALA A 241 -2.98 -28.52 -10.76
C ALA A 241 -1.73 -28.81 -11.61
N ALA A 242 -1.96 -29.17 -12.88
CA ALA A 242 -0.91 -29.58 -13.80
C ALA A 242 0.14 -28.48 -13.98
N TYR A 243 1.44 -28.82 -13.89
CA TYR A 243 2.54 -27.86 -14.05
C TYR A 243 2.55 -26.69 -13.05
N ALA A 244 1.89 -26.86 -11.90
CA ALA A 244 1.98 -25.91 -10.80
C ALA A 244 3.43 -25.68 -10.39
N THR A 245 3.78 -24.42 -10.12
CA THR A 245 5.06 -24.05 -9.50
C THR A 245 5.03 -24.51 -8.05
N VAL A 246 6.08 -25.17 -7.60
CA VAL A 246 6.26 -25.60 -6.21
C VAL A 246 7.54 -24.99 -5.66
N ALA A 247 7.45 -24.41 -4.47
CA ALA A 247 8.59 -23.87 -3.74
C ALA A 247 8.51 -24.20 -2.26
N LEU A 248 9.67 -24.42 -1.66
CA LEU A 248 9.82 -24.62 -0.23
C LEU A 248 10.85 -23.62 0.31
N ARG A 249 10.43 -22.79 1.26
CA ARG A 249 11.30 -21.79 1.91
C ARG A 249 11.29 -22.01 3.41
N ALA A 250 12.36 -21.62 4.11
CA ALA A 250 12.30 -21.54 5.56
C ALA A 250 11.18 -20.56 5.98
N ALA A 251 10.45 -20.85 7.06
CA ALA A 251 9.25 -20.09 7.43
C ALA A 251 9.53 -18.59 7.68
N GLY A 252 10.73 -18.25 8.17
CA GLY A 252 11.20 -16.88 8.38
C GLY A 252 12.13 -16.36 7.28
N ALA A 253 12.17 -17.00 6.10
CA ALA A 253 13.00 -16.52 5.00
C ALA A 253 12.49 -15.16 4.49
N MET A 254 13.42 -14.23 4.27
CA MET A 254 13.20 -12.98 3.53
C MET A 254 13.81 -13.16 2.13
N VAL A 255 13.42 -12.31 1.17
CA VAL A 255 14.03 -12.37 -0.17
C VAL A 255 15.48 -11.89 -0.12
N ASP A 256 16.35 -12.54 -0.89
CA ASP A 256 17.79 -12.26 -0.89
C ASP A 256 18.18 -11.05 -1.76
N SER A 257 17.28 -10.57 -2.64
CA SER A 257 17.52 -9.45 -3.54
C SER A 257 16.41 -8.40 -3.50
N TYR A 258 16.79 -7.13 -3.29
CA TYR A 258 15.86 -5.97 -3.28
C TYR A 258 15.55 -5.44 -4.67
N VAL A 259 15.00 -6.32 -5.49
CA VAL A 259 14.27 -5.95 -6.71
C VAL A 259 12.82 -6.32 -6.45
N VAL A 260 11.88 -5.55 -7.00
CA VAL A 260 10.47 -5.93 -6.90
C VAL A 260 10.33 -7.31 -7.52
N GLN A 261 9.74 -8.23 -6.77
CA GLN A 261 9.45 -9.59 -7.20
C GLN A 261 7.95 -9.77 -7.07
N ASN A 262 7.25 -9.84 -8.21
CA ASN A 262 5.81 -10.07 -8.29
C ASN A 262 5.47 -11.55 -8.48
N ALA A 263 6.45 -12.42 -8.28
CA ALA A 263 6.25 -13.85 -8.20
C ALA A 263 5.98 -14.22 -6.74
N MET A 264 4.92 -14.97 -6.47
CA MET A 264 4.68 -15.49 -5.11
C MET A 264 5.76 -16.51 -4.71
N ALA A 265 6.31 -17.24 -5.70
CA ALA A 265 7.33 -18.24 -5.50
C ALA A 265 8.16 -18.44 -6.77
N GLU A 266 9.49 -18.46 -6.62
CA GLU A 266 10.43 -18.97 -7.60
C GLU A 266 10.42 -20.51 -7.56
N SER A 267 10.37 -21.13 -8.73
CA SER A 267 10.15 -22.57 -8.84
C SER A 267 11.38 -23.37 -8.38
N ASP A 268 11.23 -24.17 -7.33
CA ASP A 268 12.21 -25.23 -7.01
C ASP A 268 11.98 -26.43 -7.94
N LEU A 269 10.69 -26.72 -8.20
CA LEU A 269 10.24 -27.76 -9.13
C LEU A 269 8.84 -27.45 -9.64
N ARG A 270 8.37 -28.24 -10.61
CA ARG A 270 7.01 -28.17 -11.15
C ARG A 270 6.29 -29.50 -11.01
N ALA A 271 4.98 -29.42 -10.77
CA ALA A 271 4.13 -30.59 -10.84
C ALA A 271 4.04 -31.15 -12.26
N ASP A 272 3.81 -32.45 -12.42
CA ASP A 272 3.58 -33.07 -13.71
C ASP A 272 2.19 -32.72 -14.28
N LYS A 273 1.85 -33.28 -15.45
CA LYS A 273 0.53 -33.11 -16.08
C LYS A 273 -0.64 -33.72 -15.27
N GLN A 274 -0.35 -34.57 -14.29
CA GLN A 274 -1.29 -35.12 -13.31
C GLN A 274 -1.31 -34.33 -11.99
N GLY A 275 -0.61 -33.20 -11.91
CA GLY A 275 -0.51 -32.37 -10.70
C GLY A 275 0.35 -33.01 -9.61
N ARG A 276 1.16 -34.02 -9.92
CA ARG A 276 2.01 -34.72 -8.96
C ARG A 276 3.40 -34.12 -8.91
N PHE A 277 3.99 -34.06 -7.74
CA PHE A 277 5.39 -33.67 -7.57
C PHE A 277 6.06 -34.46 -6.45
N ASP A 278 7.38 -34.59 -6.58
CA ASP A 278 8.23 -35.30 -5.64
C ASP A 278 9.26 -34.30 -5.10
N MET A 279 9.41 -34.20 -3.78
CA MET A 279 10.36 -33.27 -3.15
C MET A 279 11.12 -33.97 -2.02
N GLU A 280 12.41 -33.65 -1.89
CA GLU A 280 13.19 -34.05 -0.71
C GLU A 280 12.85 -33.11 0.45
N TRP A 281 12.21 -33.65 1.49
CA TRP A 281 11.81 -32.86 2.65
C TRP A 281 12.98 -32.56 3.59
N PRO A 282 13.11 -31.33 4.10
CA PRO A 282 14.04 -31.01 5.17
C PRO A 282 13.78 -31.88 6.42
N THR A 283 14.83 -32.13 7.19
CA THR A 283 14.75 -32.98 8.40
C THR A 283 14.51 -32.22 9.71
N LYS A 284 14.66 -30.88 9.70
CA LYS A 284 14.48 -30.02 10.88
C LYS A 284 14.12 -28.59 10.47
N GLY A 285 13.41 -27.89 11.35
CA GLY A 285 12.97 -26.50 11.15
C GLY A 285 11.54 -26.41 10.63
N ASP A 286 11.08 -25.17 10.47
CA ASP A 286 9.76 -24.83 9.94
C ASP A 286 9.90 -24.22 8.55
N PHE A 287 9.04 -24.65 7.63
CA PHE A 287 9.10 -24.30 6.22
C PHE A 287 7.73 -23.93 5.70
N ARG A 288 7.68 -22.91 4.84
CA ARG A 288 6.50 -22.56 4.06
C ARG A 288 6.56 -23.32 2.74
N LEU A 289 5.59 -24.21 2.52
CA LEU A 289 5.36 -24.85 1.23
C LEU A 289 4.38 -23.99 0.44
N THR A 290 4.78 -23.57 -0.75
CA THR A 290 3.98 -22.75 -1.64
C THR A 290 3.78 -23.47 -2.96
N VAL A 291 2.52 -23.63 -3.39
CA VAL A 291 2.16 -24.22 -4.68
C VAL A 291 1.26 -23.26 -5.43
N VAL A 292 1.66 -22.85 -6.63
CA VAL A 292 0.99 -21.79 -7.39
C VAL A 292 0.60 -22.28 -8.77
N LYS A 293 -0.65 -22.05 -9.15
CA LYS A 293 -1.15 -22.27 -10.51
C LYS A 293 -2.28 -21.30 -10.79
N ASP A 294 -2.17 -20.55 -11.88
CA ASP A 294 -3.32 -19.91 -12.50
C ASP A 294 -4.10 -18.88 -11.66
N GLY A 295 -3.44 -18.08 -10.82
CA GLY A 295 -4.14 -17.21 -9.87
C GLY A 295 -4.80 -17.98 -8.71
N PHE A 296 -4.40 -19.24 -8.54
CA PHE A 296 -4.67 -20.05 -7.36
C PHE A 296 -3.35 -20.39 -6.68
N ALA A 297 -3.39 -20.49 -5.37
CA ALA A 297 -2.26 -20.98 -4.59
C ALA A 297 -2.69 -21.76 -3.35
N PHE A 298 -1.76 -22.58 -2.91
CA PHE A 298 -1.71 -23.17 -1.60
C PHE A 298 -0.46 -22.66 -0.91
N SER A 299 -0.59 -22.22 0.34
CA SER A 299 0.55 -21.88 1.18
C SER A 299 0.23 -22.30 2.60
N LYS A 300 1.22 -22.90 3.27
CA LYS A 300 1.15 -23.20 4.69
C LYS A 300 2.55 -23.41 5.27
N VAL A 301 2.72 -23.00 6.52
CA VAL A 301 3.90 -23.34 7.32
C VAL A 301 3.73 -24.75 7.92
N TYR A 302 4.73 -25.59 7.70
CA TYR A 302 4.85 -26.93 8.23
C TYR A 302 6.19 -27.08 8.96
N SER A 303 6.19 -27.81 10.07
CA SER A 303 7.44 -28.37 10.58
C SER A 303 7.94 -29.46 9.64
N ALA A 304 9.25 -29.68 9.60
CA ALA A 304 9.90 -30.76 8.85
C ALA A 304 9.24 -32.14 9.06
N LYS A 305 8.73 -32.40 10.28
CA LYS A 305 8.05 -33.65 10.62
C LYS A 305 6.68 -33.79 9.93
N GLU A 306 5.95 -32.69 9.77
CA GLU A 306 4.62 -32.70 9.16
C GLU A 306 4.70 -32.85 7.63
N LEU A 307 5.74 -32.30 6.99
CA LEU A 307 5.98 -32.43 5.55
C LEU A 307 6.08 -33.90 5.10
N ALA A 308 6.69 -34.76 5.92
CA ALA A 308 6.85 -36.18 5.61
C ALA A 308 5.51 -36.94 5.47
N GLY A 309 4.42 -36.41 6.04
CA GLY A 309 3.07 -36.99 5.94
C GLY A 309 2.18 -36.31 4.92
N LEU A 310 2.68 -35.31 4.18
CA LEU A 310 1.90 -34.58 3.20
C LEU A 310 1.67 -35.44 1.94
N ASP A 311 0.42 -35.57 1.53
CA ASP A 311 0.01 -36.37 0.37
C ASP A 311 -0.75 -35.56 -0.68
N THR A 312 -1.53 -34.56 -0.26
CA THR A 312 -2.37 -33.75 -1.13
C THR A 312 -2.38 -32.29 -0.66
N VAL A 313 -2.31 -31.37 -1.62
CA VAL A 313 -2.56 -29.95 -1.40
C VAL A 313 -3.68 -29.46 -2.32
N ARG A 314 -4.48 -28.51 -1.84
CA ARG A 314 -5.59 -27.92 -2.60
C ARG A 314 -5.38 -26.43 -2.71
N LEU A 315 -5.27 -25.96 -3.95
CA LEU A 315 -5.09 -24.54 -4.25
C LEU A 315 -6.43 -23.82 -4.14
N SER A 316 -6.39 -22.62 -3.57
CA SER A 316 -7.51 -21.68 -3.47
C SER A 316 -7.20 -20.43 -4.29
N ALA A 317 -8.23 -19.69 -4.72
CA ALA A 317 -8.00 -18.43 -5.43
C ALA A 317 -7.14 -17.49 -4.57
N THR A 318 -6.16 -16.84 -5.19
CA THR A 318 -5.30 -15.88 -4.50
C THR A 318 -6.07 -14.63 -4.09
N ALA A 319 -5.44 -13.79 -3.28
CA ALA A 319 -5.93 -12.48 -2.91
C ALA A 319 -4.89 -11.40 -3.21
N SER A 320 -5.27 -10.14 -3.09
CA SER A 320 -4.32 -9.03 -3.00
C SER A 320 -4.46 -8.39 -1.62
N ILE A 321 -3.33 -8.08 -0.99
CA ILE A 321 -3.30 -7.35 0.28
C ILE A 321 -2.79 -5.94 0.01
N SER A 322 -3.63 -4.96 0.29
CA SER A 322 -3.25 -3.56 0.18
C SER A 322 -3.30 -2.90 1.53
N SER A 323 -2.28 -2.10 1.83
CA SER A 323 -2.18 -1.43 3.12
C SER A 323 -1.18 -0.27 3.04
N LYS A 324 -0.77 0.23 4.21
CA LYS A 324 0.22 1.29 4.36
C LYS A 324 1.11 1.03 5.56
N VAL A 325 2.33 1.56 5.49
CA VAL A 325 3.27 1.63 6.62
C VAL A 325 3.61 3.09 6.90
N THR A 326 3.76 3.45 8.16
CA THR A 326 4.16 4.81 8.54
C THR A 326 5.64 4.99 8.27
N LEU A 327 5.98 5.77 7.24
CA LEU A 327 7.37 6.09 6.89
C LEU A 327 8.02 7.04 7.91
N ARG A 328 9.34 6.97 8.08
CA ARG A 328 10.08 8.05 8.74
C ARG A 328 10.12 9.24 7.79
N SER A 329 10.22 10.45 8.33
CA SER A 329 10.26 11.69 7.53
C SER A 329 11.39 11.75 6.50
N VAL A 330 12.44 10.94 6.67
CA VAL A 330 13.60 10.85 5.79
C VAL A 330 13.46 9.76 4.73
N ASP A 331 12.54 8.81 4.92
CA ASP A 331 12.34 7.72 3.98
C ASP A 331 11.33 8.13 2.92
N THR A 332 11.68 7.88 1.67
CA THR A 332 10.76 8.07 0.54
C THR A 332 10.03 6.79 0.17
N ALA A 333 10.49 5.64 0.65
CA ALA A 333 9.87 4.33 0.50
C ALA A 333 10.52 3.31 1.46
N VAL A 334 9.85 2.19 1.66
CA VAL A 334 10.43 0.95 2.19
C VAL A 334 10.06 -0.23 1.29
N TRP A 335 10.76 -1.33 1.45
CA TRP A 335 10.42 -2.60 0.82
C TRP A 335 9.51 -3.41 1.74
N VAL A 336 8.56 -4.11 1.16
CA VAL A 336 7.54 -4.91 1.84
C VAL A 336 7.56 -6.32 1.27
N GLY A 337 7.82 -7.31 2.10
CA GLY A 337 7.84 -8.70 1.67
C GLY A 337 7.04 -9.60 2.61
N VAL A 338 6.86 -10.85 2.19
CA VAL A 338 6.14 -11.86 2.97
C VAL A 338 7.10 -12.97 3.36
N TYR A 339 7.16 -13.32 4.64
CA TYR A 339 8.05 -14.36 5.13
C TYR A 339 7.75 -15.72 4.49
N GLY A 340 8.80 -16.36 3.97
CA GLY A 340 8.72 -17.65 3.29
C GLY A 340 8.11 -17.60 1.89
N LEU A 341 7.89 -16.43 1.32
CA LEU A 341 7.52 -16.23 -0.09
C LEU A 341 8.61 -15.45 -0.82
N ASP A 342 8.66 -15.57 -2.14
CA ASP A 342 9.58 -14.82 -3.00
C ASP A 342 8.94 -13.51 -3.51
N LEU A 343 8.09 -12.91 -2.67
CA LEU A 343 7.32 -11.71 -2.98
C LEU A 343 7.90 -10.50 -2.24
N LEU A 344 8.27 -9.48 -3.01
CA LEU A 344 8.78 -8.21 -2.49
C LEU A 344 8.27 -7.06 -3.34
N VAL A 345 7.65 -6.08 -2.70
CA VAL A 345 7.13 -4.87 -3.35
C VAL A 345 7.69 -3.62 -2.67
N LYS A 346 7.62 -2.49 -3.36
CA LYS A 346 8.10 -1.19 -2.85
C LYS A 346 6.90 -0.33 -2.49
N THR A 347 6.95 0.36 -1.35
CA THR A 347 5.93 1.35 -1.02
C THR A 347 6.07 2.59 -1.90
N ASN A 348 4.98 3.35 -2.04
CA ASN A 348 5.07 4.73 -2.53
C ASN A 348 5.57 5.70 -1.44
N ASN A 349 5.59 7.00 -1.74
CA ASN A 349 6.04 8.07 -0.85
C ASN A 349 5.12 8.38 0.34
N VAL A 350 3.94 7.77 0.41
CA VAL A 350 3.05 7.82 1.59
C VAL A 350 3.05 6.49 2.35
N GLY A 351 3.93 5.55 1.96
CA GLY A 351 4.05 4.25 2.60
C GLY A 351 2.98 3.23 2.18
N ALA A 352 2.14 3.55 1.20
CA ALA A 352 1.13 2.60 0.69
C ALA A 352 1.79 1.53 -0.19
N TYR A 353 1.26 0.31 -0.14
CA TYR A 353 1.73 -0.83 -0.93
C TYR A 353 0.60 -1.79 -1.27
N VAL A 354 0.86 -2.65 -2.25
CA VAL A 354 0.00 -3.75 -2.68
C VAL A 354 0.87 -5.00 -2.81
N LEU A 355 0.51 -6.07 -2.10
CA LEU A 355 1.05 -7.42 -2.28
C LEU A 355 0.11 -8.19 -3.22
N PRO A 356 0.42 -8.29 -4.52
CA PRO A 356 -0.48 -8.92 -5.47
C PRO A 356 -0.40 -10.44 -5.36
N ASN A 357 -1.53 -11.11 -5.63
CA ASN A 357 -1.62 -12.57 -5.74
C ASN A 357 -0.91 -13.27 -4.58
N VAL A 358 -1.28 -12.96 -3.34
CA VAL A 358 -0.84 -13.69 -2.16
C VAL A 358 -1.74 -14.91 -1.90
N PRO A 359 -1.26 -15.93 -1.18
CA PRO A 359 -2.11 -17.02 -0.73
C PRO A 359 -3.27 -16.51 0.12
N ALA A 360 -4.47 -17.02 -0.13
CA ALA A 360 -5.64 -16.76 0.68
C ALA A 360 -5.83 -17.88 1.73
N ASN A 361 -6.69 -17.62 2.73
CA ASN A 361 -6.96 -18.54 3.83
C ASN A 361 -5.73 -18.92 4.68
N ASP A 362 -4.71 -18.06 4.68
CA ASP A 362 -3.46 -18.24 5.42
C ASP A 362 -3.09 -16.95 6.15
N GLU A 363 -2.44 -17.08 7.31
CA GLU A 363 -1.86 -15.93 8.01
C GLU A 363 -0.47 -15.66 7.43
N LEU A 364 -0.29 -14.46 6.90
CA LEU A 364 0.93 -14.03 6.24
C LEU A 364 1.70 -13.07 7.16
N GLY A 365 2.90 -13.48 7.56
CA GLY A 365 3.85 -12.57 8.21
C GLY A 365 4.48 -11.66 7.17
N ILE A 366 4.25 -10.37 7.30
CA ILE A 366 4.75 -9.31 6.42
C ILE A 366 5.89 -8.60 7.14
N TYR A 367 7.00 -8.40 6.43
CA TYR A 367 8.14 -7.64 6.91
C TYR A 367 8.37 -6.39 6.07
N PHE A 368 8.94 -5.38 6.71
CA PHE A 368 9.31 -4.12 6.08
C PHE A 368 10.80 -3.88 6.28
N VAL A 369 11.51 -3.44 5.24
CA VAL A 369 12.94 -3.10 5.34
C VAL A 369 13.27 -1.85 4.54
N THR A 370 14.27 -1.11 4.99
CA THR A 370 14.75 0.10 4.28
C THR A 370 15.67 -0.30 3.13
N ALA A 371 15.70 0.50 2.06
CA ALA A 371 16.57 0.26 0.90
C ALA A 371 18.06 0.08 1.27
N ASP A 372 18.53 0.75 2.32
CA ASP A 372 19.95 0.79 2.70
C ASP A 372 20.36 -0.29 3.72
N SER A 373 19.42 -1.10 4.22
CA SER A 373 19.71 -2.04 5.30
C SER A 373 18.87 -3.31 5.19
N ALA A 374 19.42 -4.28 4.46
CA ALA A 374 18.90 -5.63 4.35
C ALA A 374 18.68 -6.32 5.71
N ASN A 375 19.50 -5.93 6.70
CA ASN A 375 19.51 -6.53 8.02
C ASN A 375 18.73 -5.71 9.07
N GLY A 376 18.11 -4.59 8.64
CA GLY A 376 17.41 -3.66 9.52
C GLY A 376 15.91 -3.77 9.29
N LEU A 377 15.27 -4.60 10.09
CA LEU A 377 13.82 -4.69 10.11
C LEU A 377 13.23 -3.31 10.47
N TYR A 378 12.37 -2.80 9.59
CA TYR A 378 11.69 -1.52 9.74
C TYR A 378 10.42 -1.68 10.58
N ALA A 379 9.60 -2.67 10.24
CA ALA A 379 8.37 -3.03 10.93
C ALA A 379 8.01 -4.48 10.56
N GLU A 380 7.06 -5.05 11.31
CA GLU A 380 6.42 -6.34 11.02
C GLU A 380 4.92 -6.25 11.23
N TRP A 381 4.19 -7.06 10.49
CA TRP A 381 2.74 -7.14 10.60
C TRP A 381 2.23 -8.50 10.13
N ASN A 382 1.06 -8.91 10.62
CA ASN A 382 0.38 -10.10 10.12
C ASN A 382 -0.90 -9.69 9.41
N ALA A 383 -1.15 -10.32 8.26
CA ALA A 383 -2.37 -10.10 7.51
C ALA A 383 -2.99 -11.44 7.11
N PHE A 384 -4.31 -11.45 7.05
CA PHE A 384 -5.11 -12.56 6.55
C PHE A 384 -5.96 -12.05 5.41
N ALA A 385 -6.00 -12.79 4.30
CA ALA A 385 -6.78 -12.42 3.13
C ALA A 385 -7.74 -13.53 2.73
N GLU A 386 -8.99 -13.13 2.50
CA GLU A 386 -10.03 -14.00 1.93
C GLU A 386 -9.80 -14.22 0.43
N PRO A 387 -10.18 -15.39 -0.13
CA PRO A 387 -10.00 -15.68 -1.56
C PRO A 387 -10.66 -14.63 -2.45
N ASN A 388 -9.94 -14.17 -3.49
CA ASN A 388 -10.34 -13.08 -4.39
C ASN A 388 -10.53 -11.70 -3.72
N SER A 389 -10.10 -11.52 -2.48
CA SER A 389 -10.16 -10.22 -1.81
C SER A 389 -9.16 -9.23 -2.42
N THR A 390 -9.56 -7.96 -2.44
CA THR A 390 -8.76 -6.79 -2.81
C THR A 390 -8.95 -5.69 -1.76
N GLU A 391 -9.22 -6.07 -0.51
CA GLU A 391 -9.55 -5.12 0.55
C GLU A 391 -8.30 -4.35 1.00
N PHE A 392 -8.45 -3.03 1.13
CA PHE A 392 -7.46 -2.18 1.78
C PHE A 392 -7.54 -2.35 3.29
N LEU A 393 -6.50 -2.94 3.87
CA LEU A 393 -6.37 -3.14 5.30
C LEU A 393 -5.73 -1.91 5.96
N SER A 394 -6.43 -1.25 6.89
CA SER A 394 -5.86 -0.18 7.70
C SER A 394 -5.13 -0.76 8.92
N PRO A 395 -3.80 -0.55 9.05
CA PRO A 395 -3.07 -1.04 10.21
C PRO A 395 -3.46 -0.25 11.47
N VAL A 396 -3.29 -0.88 12.62
CA VAL A 396 -3.60 -0.30 13.93
C VAL A 396 -2.37 -0.41 14.82
N LYS A 397 -1.99 0.70 15.46
CA LYS A 397 -0.89 0.75 16.41
C LYS A 397 -1.39 1.20 17.77
N VAL A 398 -1.36 0.30 18.74
CA VAL A 398 -1.54 0.65 20.15
C VAL A 398 -0.25 1.34 20.63
N LEU A 399 -0.36 2.60 21.02
CA LEU A 399 0.72 3.34 21.66
C LEU A 399 0.83 3.01 23.15
N GLN A 400 -0.32 2.78 23.79
CA GLN A 400 -0.39 2.44 25.22
C GLN A 400 -1.80 1.97 25.64
N ASP A 401 -1.86 0.82 26.32
CA ASP A 401 -3.05 0.28 27.02
C ASP A 401 -2.80 0.09 28.53
N PHE A 402 -1.60 0.43 29.01
CA PHE A 402 -1.17 0.41 30.40
C PHE A 402 -1.21 -0.96 31.11
N GLU A 403 -1.55 -2.04 30.42
CA GLU A 403 -1.64 -3.38 31.03
C GLU A 403 -0.28 -3.89 31.51
N ASP A 404 0.76 -3.61 30.74
CA ASP A 404 2.16 -3.95 31.05
C ASP A 404 2.96 -2.73 31.59
N GLY A 405 2.26 -1.74 32.13
CA GLY A 405 2.84 -0.50 32.66
C GLY A 405 2.94 0.62 31.62
N ALA A 406 3.80 1.62 31.87
CA ALA A 406 3.88 2.84 31.03
C ALA A 406 5.26 3.03 30.37
N SER A 407 5.84 1.96 29.83
CA SER A 407 7.17 2.04 29.17
C SER A 407 7.15 3.04 28.00
N GLY A 408 8.18 3.88 27.90
CA GLY A 408 8.29 4.90 26.84
C GLY A 408 7.36 6.12 27.00
N TRP A 409 6.53 6.14 28.04
CA TRP A 409 5.65 7.28 28.36
C TRP A 409 6.22 8.12 29.50
N TYR A 410 5.90 9.41 29.48
CA TYR A 410 6.32 10.36 30.50
C TYR A 410 5.21 11.33 30.86
N VAL A 411 5.36 11.93 32.03
CA VAL A 411 4.61 13.11 32.45
C VAL A 411 5.52 14.32 32.43
N ASN A 412 4.96 15.49 32.13
CA ASN A 412 5.72 16.73 32.19
C ASN A 412 4.80 17.89 32.59
N THR A 413 5.39 18.92 33.18
CA THR A 413 4.69 20.15 33.59
C THR A 413 5.48 21.36 33.12
N ASP A 414 4.83 22.53 33.13
CA ASP A 414 5.48 23.75 32.67
C ASP A 414 6.84 24.00 33.34
N SER A 415 7.80 24.46 32.53
CA SER A 415 9.15 24.76 32.97
C SER A 415 9.24 26.03 33.82
N LEU A 416 8.15 26.79 33.96
CA LEU A 416 8.12 28.04 34.72
C LEU A 416 8.14 27.79 36.22
N LYS A 417 7.90 26.55 36.67
CA LYS A 417 7.92 26.14 38.09
C LYS A 417 7.04 27.01 38.97
N LYS A 418 5.94 27.54 38.42
CA LYS A 418 5.00 28.43 39.14
C LYS A 418 3.96 27.68 39.98
N GLY A 419 4.23 26.42 40.32
CA GLY A 419 3.38 25.59 41.16
C GLY A 419 2.45 24.64 40.41
N THR A 420 2.68 24.40 39.11
CA THR A 420 2.02 23.30 38.40
C THR A 420 2.53 21.95 38.88
N THR A 421 1.64 21.04 39.21
CA THR A 421 1.97 19.71 39.73
C THR A 421 1.09 18.63 39.10
N ILE A 422 1.65 17.44 38.94
CA ILE A 422 0.94 16.21 38.61
C ILE A 422 1.34 15.13 39.63
N THR A 423 0.37 14.42 40.20
CA THR A 423 0.54 13.47 41.32
C THR A 423 -0.34 12.24 41.14
N PRO A 424 0.12 11.02 41.47
CA PRO A 424 1.42 10.69 42.06
C PRO A 424 2.60 10.82 41.08
N ALA A 425 2.31 10.98 39.79
CA ALA A 425 3.26 10.78 38.71
C ALA A 425 4.43 11.79 38.69
N VAL A 426 5.62 11.34 39.11
CA VAL A 426 6.89 11.92 38.64
C VAL A 426 7.29 11.25 37.32
N TYR A 427 6.93 9.98 37.17
CA TYR A 427 7.03 9.20 35.94
C TYR A 427 5.64 8.67 35.55
N ALA A 428 5.40 8.41 34.26
CA ALA A 428 4.10 7.92 33.79
C ALA A 428 3.68 6.61 34.49
N LYS A 429 4.64 5.71 34.75
CA LYS A 429 4.40 4.43 35.44
C LYS A 429 3.82 4.58 36.85
N ASP A 430 4.09 5.69 37.54
CA ASP A 430 3.61 5.89 38.91
C ASP A 430 2.11 6.24 38.92
N GLY A 431 1.57 6.67 37.78
CA GLY A 431 0.13 6.88 37.58
C GLY A 431 -0.61 5.66 37.06
N VAL A 432 0.05 4.52 36.84
CA VAL A 432 -0.64 3.30 36.39
C VAL A 432 -1.36 2.65 37.56
N GLU A 433 -2.68 2.52 37.46
CA GLU A 433 -3.52 1.86 38.46
C GLU A 433 -4.65 1.07 37.82
N TYR A 434 -5.19 0.07 38.52
CA TYR A 434 -6.35 -0.68 38.06
C TYR A 434 -7.64 0.10 38.33
N ASP A 435 -8.36 0.47 37.26
CA ASP A 435 -9.66 1.14 37.37
C ASP A 435 -10.80 0.12 37.26
N SER A 436 -11.51 -0.10 38.36
CA SER A 436 -12.62 -1.06 38.43
C SER A 436 -13.79 -0.77 37.47
N THR A 437 -13.97 0.50 37.04
CA THR A 437 -15.06 0.87 36.12
C THR A 437 -14.73 0.55 34.67
N ARG A 438 -13.46 0.66 34.27
CA ARG A 438 -12.93 0.25 32.96
C ARG A 438 -12.57 -1.23 32.91
N LYS A 439 -12.26 -1.84 34.07
CA LYS A 439 -11.75 -3.21 34.24
C LYS A 439 -10.43 -3.43 33.51
N SER A 440 -9.54 -2.45 33.56
CA SER A 440 -8.20 -2.43 32.97
C SER A 440 -7.24 -1.69 33.89
N ASN A 441 -5.95 -1.84 33.63
CA ASN A 441 -4.96 -0.89 34.11
C ASN A 441 -5.03 0.38 33.26
N VAL A 442 -4.97 1.55 33.90
CA VAL A 442 -5.11 2.84 33.23
C VAL A 442 -4.07 3.81 33.76
N PHE A 443 -3.79 4.88 33.00
CA PHE A 443 -3.09 6.02 33.57
C PHE A 443 -4.08 6.93 34.30
N HIS A 444 -3.82 7.21 35.57
CA HIS A 444 -4.53 8.16 36.41
C HIS A 444 -3.55 9.17 37.01
N ALA A 445 -3.89 10.45 36.93
CA ALA A 445 -3.22 11.46 37.72
C ALA A 445 -4.15 12.57 38.17
N LYS A 446 -3.80 13.13 39.33
CA LYS A 446 -4.31 14.41 39.82
C LYS A 446 -3.36 15.52 39.42
N TYR A 447 -3.90 16.67 39.06
CA TYR A 447 -3.10 17.81 38.65
C TYR A 447 -3.61 19.11 39.27
N LYS A 448 -2.70 20.08 39.32
CA LYS A 448 -2.98 21.46 39.68
C LYS A 448 -2.17 22.33 38.74
N LEU A 449 -2.82 23.16 37.94
CA LEU A 449 -2.12 24.15 37.12
C LEU A 449 -1.79 25.39 37.94
N ALA A 450 -0.64 26.00 37.65
CA ALA A 450 -0.33 27.33 38.15
C ALA A 450 -1.36 28.35 37.64
N ASN A 451 -1.55 29.44 38.39
CA ASN A 451 -2.39 30.54 37.95
C ASN A 451 -1.65 31.42 36.92
N ASP A 452 -1.39 30.84 35.74
CA ASP A 452 -0.64 31.42 34.63
C ASP A 452 -1.23 30.92 33.32
N GLY A 453 -1.40 31.81 32.32
CA GLY A 453 -1.98 31.45 31.02
C GLY A 453 -1.13 30.50 30.17
N TYR A 454 0.13 30.28 30.56
CA TYR A 454 1.05 29.31 29.96
C TYR A 454 1.28 28.07 30.82
N ALA A 455 0.53 27.89 31.92
CA ALA A 455 0.61 26.69 32.74
C ALA A 455 0.09 25.48 31.95
N TRP A 456 0.85 24.39 31.97
CA TRP A 456 0.46 23.15 31.32
C TRP A 456 0.96 21.94 32.11
N ALA A 457 0.18 20.87 32.05
CA ALA A 457 0.59 19.53 32.44
C ALA A 457 0.19 18.57 31.33
N LEU A 458 1.02 17.56 31.10
CA LEU A 458 0.80 16.58 30.04
C LEU A 458 1.24 15.18 30.45
N VAL A 459 0.69 14.20 29.73
CA VAL A 459 1.19 12.83 29.65
C VAL A 459 1.37 12.48 28.17
N GLY A 460 2.39 11.70 27.82
CA GLY A 460 2.62 11.37 26.43
C GLY A 460 3.88 10.55 26.18
N THR A 461 4.28 10.48 24.92
CA THR A 461 5.45 9.74 24.45
C THR A 461 6.16 10.47 23.31
N SER A 462 7.39 10.03 23.03
CA SER A 462 8.21 10.49 21.91
C SER A 462 8.60 9.33 21.02
N PHE A 463 8.49 9.51 19.71
CA PHE A 463 8.93 8.54 18.73
C PHE A 463 10.46 8.54 18.61
N VAL A 464 11.06 7.39 18.31
CA VAL A 464 12.52 7.27 18.10
C VAL A 464 12.97 8.06 16.87
N HIS A 465 12.13 8.12 15.83
CA HIS A 465 12.35 8.89 14.61
C HIS A 465 11.26 9.97 14.43
N TYR A 466 11.47 10.87 13.47
CA TYR A 466 10.40 11.72 12.97
C TYR A 466 9.51 10.86 12.08
N MET A 467 8.22 10.81 12.38
CA MET A 467 7.24 9.99 11.69
C MET A 467 6.44 10.82 10.70
N ASN A 468 6.21 10.27 9.51
CA ASN A 468 5.27 10.81 8.54
C ASN A 468 3.88 10.24 8.82
N LEU A 469 3.09 10.99 9.61
CA LEU A 469 1.71 10.67 9.96
C LEU A 469 0.70 11.28 8.97
N ALA A 470 1.12 11.73 7.78
CA ALA A 470 0.23 12.37 6.82
C ALA A 470 -0.98 11.54 6.39
N ALA A 471 -0.86 10.22 6.47
CA ALA A 471 -1.88 9.27 6.06
C ALA A 471 -2.57 8.57 7.23
N ILE A 472 -2.45 9.01 8.49
CA ILE A 472 -3.19 8.36 9.60
C ILE A 472 -4.70 8.60 9.45
N ASP A 473 -5.51 7.64 9.90
CA ASP A 473 -6.97 7.73 9.82
C ASP A 473 -7.53 8.50 11.03
N SER A 474 -7.11 8.11 12.23
CA SER A 474 -7.51 8.74 13.48
C SER A 474 -6.61 8.36 14.65
N VAL A 475 -6.68 9.16 15.72
CA VAL A 475 -6.24 8.72 17.05
C VAL A 475 -7.46 8.46 17.92
N VAL A 476 -7.49 7.32 18.58
CA VAL A 476 -8.55 6.93 19.49
C VAL A 476 -7.97 6.64 20.85
N PHE A 477 -8.66 7.05 21.90
CA PHE A 477 -8.33 6.71 23.28
C PHE A 477 -9.57 6.84 24.16
N TYR A 478 -9.53 6.26 25.34
CA TYR A 478 -10.57 6.43 26.36
C TYR A 478 -10.10 7.43 27.40
N ALA A 479 -11.02 8.28 27.87
CA ALA A 479 -10.73 9.22 28.94
C ALA A 479 -11.93 9.46 29.86
N LYS A 480 -11.63 9.79 31.13
CA LYS A 480 -12.58 10.36 32.09
C LYS A 480 -11.86 11.34 33.03
N GLY A 481 -12.60 12.21 33.70
CA GLY A 481 -12.05 13.22 34.61
C GLY A 481 -13.04 14.36 34.87
N ASP A 482 -12.56 15.42 35.52
CA ASP A 482 -13.38 16.57 35.91
C ASP A 482 -13.04 17.88 35.17
N GLY A 483 -12.03 17.86 34.30
CA GLY A 483 -11.59 19.02 33.51
C GLY A 483 -11.71 18.83 32.01
N ASN A 484 -10.76 19.40 31.27
CA ASN A 484 -10.63 19.29 29.83
C ASN A 484 -9.29 18.66 29.45
N ILE A 485 -9.24 18.00 28.29
CA ILE A 485 -8.01 17.52 27.68
C ILE A 485 -7.83 18.04 26.26
N ARG A 486 -6.61 17.95 25.75
CA ARG A 486 -6.29 18.24 24.36
C ARG A 486 -5.23 17.26 23.86
N LEU A 487 -5.48 16.65 22.71
CA LEU A 487 -4.48 15.83 22.03
C LEU A 487 -3.60 16.72 21.18
N SER A 488 -2.29 16.46 21.17
CA SER A 488 -1.33 17.19 20.37
C SER A 488 -0.29 16.26 19.73
N LEU A 489 -0.01 16.53 18.45
CA LEU A 489 1.11 15.96 17.71
C LEU A 489 2.13 17.07 17.46
N GLU A 490 3.38 16.81 17.81
CA GLU A 490 4.40 17.86 17.92
C GLU A 490 5.75 17.48 17.30
N ASN A 491 6.49 18.52 16.90
CA ASN A 491 7.89 18.48 16.55
C ASN A 491 8.65 19.47 17.46
N TYR A 492 8.65 19.21 18.77
CA TYR A 492 9.13 20.15 19.79
C TYR A 492 10.62 19.96 20.14
N ILE A 493 11.42 19.30 19.31
CA ILE A 493 12.84 19.03 19.59
C ILE A 493 13.75 20.09 18.95
N ASP A 494 13.36 20.69 17.82
CA ASP A 494 14.11 21.76 17.15
C ASP A 494 13.38 23.11 17.34
N PRO A 495 13.91 24.01 18.19
CA PRO A 495 13.29 25.31 18.46
C PRO A 495 13.06 26.18 17.21
N SER A 496 13.80 25.95 16.13
CA SER A 496 13.65 26.65 14.85
C SER A 496 12.53 26.08 13.97
N LYS A 497 12.03 24.89 14.30
CA LYS A 497 10.98 24.14 13.59
C LYS A 497 9.88 23.67 14.53
N ASN A 498 9.77 24.29 15.71
CA ASN A 498 8.77 23.98 16.71
C ASN A 498 7.38 24.18 16.10
N LEU A 499 6.75 23.06 15.77
CA LEU A 499 5.43 23.00 15.18
C LEU A 499 4.56 22.11 16.07
N LYS A 500 3.27 22.45 16.09
CA LYS A 500 2.25 21.78 16.87
C LYS A 500 0.97 21.75 16.06
N ALA A 501 0.33 20.60 16.04
CA ALA A 501 -1.07 20.47 15.69
C ALA A 501 -1.79 19.83 16.87
N ALA A 502 -2.93 20.40 17.26
CA ALA A 502 -3.67 19.94 18.41
C ALA A 502 -5.17 20.09 18.20
N THR A 503 -5.94 19.34 18.97
CA THR A 503 -7.41 19.48 19.00
C THR A 503 -7.84 20.75 19.71
N GLU A 504 -9.10 21.13 19.57
CA GLU A 504 -9.75 21.96 20.59
C GLU A 504 -9.76 21.24 21.95
N TRP A 505 -10.03 22.00 23.02
CA TRP A 505 -10.17 21.41 24.35
C TRP A 505 -11.45 20.56 24.43
N ILE A 506 -11.26 19.29 24.78
CA ILE A 506 -12.30 18.27 24.90
C ILE A 506 -12.68 18.15 26.36
N LYS A 507 -13.93 18.44 26.69
CA LYS A 507 -14.45 18.33 28.06
C LYS A 507 -14.58 16.88 28.47
N LEU A 508 -14.02 16.53 29.63
CA LEU A 508 -14.15 15.22 30.24
C LEU A 508 -15.43 15.08 31.06
N SER A 509 -15.84 13.83 31.24
CA SER A 509 -16.93 13.43 32.12
C SER A 509 -16.43 12.43 33.16
N LYS A 510 -17.24 12.17 34.18
CA LYS A 510 -16.92 11.13 35.18
C LYS A 510 -16.98 9.71 34.61
N ASP A 511 -17.68 9.54 33.50
CA ASP A 511 -17.82 8.26 32.80
C ASP A 511 -16.77 8.16 31.69
N TRP A 512 -16.28 6.93 31.47
CA TRP A 512 -15.35 6.63 30.40
C TRP A 512 -15.95 6.97 29.04
N THR A 513 -15.28 7.87 28.33
CA THR A 513 -15.68 8.32 27.01
C THR A 513 -14.64 7.89 26.00
N ARG A 514 -15.08 7.24 24.91
CA ARG A 514 -14.23 6.97 23.76
C ARG A 514 -14.09 8.25 22.94
N ILE A 515 -12.88 8.77 22.86
CA ILE A 515 -12.54 9.97 22.09
C ILE A 515 -11.86 9.51 20.79
N SER A 516 -12.30 10.06 19.67
CA SER A 516 -11.80 9.75 18.34
C SER A 516 -11.47 11.05 17.63
N VAL A 517 -10.19 11.28 17.37
CA VAL A 517 -9.67 12.51 16.76
C VAL A 517 -9.25 12.21 15.33
N ASN A 518 -9.94 12.80 14.37
CA ASN A 518 -9.52 12.79 12.96
C ASN A 518 -8.41 13.85 12.73
N PRO A 519 -7.47 13.64 11.78
CA PRO A 519 -6.49 14.66 11.42
C PRO A 519 -7.07 16.05 11.09
N ALA A 520 -8.29 16.12 10.56
CA ALA A 520 -8.99 17.37 10.30
C ALA A 520 -9.35 18.16 11.57
N GLU A 521 -9.33 17.53 12.74
CA GLU A 521 -9.57 18.16 14.04
C GLU A 521 -8.27 18.69 14.69
N LEU A 522 -7.09 18.38 14.13
CA LEU A 522 -5.79 18.85 14.59
C LEU A 522 -5.52 20.29 14.10
N CYS A 523 -6.41 21.19 14.47
CA CYS A 523 -6.49 22.54 13.93
C CYS A 523 -5.70 23.60 14.69
N VAL A 524 -5.36 23.35 15.96
CA VAL A 524 -4.82 24.39 16.85
C VAL A 524 -3.29 24.38 16.82
N GLY A 525 -2.69 25.53 16.45
CA GLY A 525 -1.25 25.76 16.40
C GLY A 525 -0.72 26.53 17.62
N SER A 526 0.52 27.03 17.54
CA SER A 526 1.12 27.90 18.57
C SER A 526 0.56 29.34 18.57
N ALA A 527 -0.26 29.70 17.57
CA ALA A 527 -0.90 31.00 17.43
C ALA A 527 -2.42 30.81 17.27
N THR A 528 -3.22 31.62 17.96
CA THR A 528 -4.69 31.53 18.02
C THR A 528 -5.41 31.83 16.70
N ASP A 529 -4.68 32.09 15.61
CA ASP A 529 -5.21 32.70 14.38
C ASP A 529 -4.81 31.92 13.10
N GLU A 530 -4.17 30.74 13.21
CA GLU A 530 -3.84 29.90 12.06
C GLU A 530 -5.02 29.02 11.62
N SER A 531 -5.24 28.91 10.31
CA SER A 531 -6.31 28.06 9.76
C SER A 531 -6.05 26.57 10.06
N CYS A 532 -7.10 25.78 10.25
CA CYS A 532 -7.03 24.32 10.45
C CYS A 532 -6.09 23.60 9.46
N PHE A 533 -6.05 24.07 8.21
CA PHE A 533 -5.25 23.45 7.17
C PHE A 533 -3.75 23.72 7.35
N THR A 534 -3.36 24.88 7.90
CA THR A 534 -1.95 25.27 8.01
C THR A 534 -1.22 24.51 9.11
N THR A 535 -1.86 24.19 10.22
CA THR A 535 -1.20 23.55 11.38
C THR A 535 -0.88 22.08 11.11
N TRP A 536 -1.89 21.26 10.81
CA TRP A 536 -1.68 19.85 10.48
C TRP A 536 -0.82 19.65 9.22
N SER A 537 -1.09 20.40 8.14
CA SER A 537 -0.37 20.22 6.88
C SER A 537 1.13 20.49 7.00
N THR A 538 1.54 21.36 7.94
CA THR A 538 2.96 21.68 8.16
C THR A 538 3.68 20.61 8.97
N ILE A 539 3.01 19.96 9.93
CA ILE A 539 3.66 19.02 10.84
C ILE A 539 3.52 17.55 10.45
N LYS A 540 2.50 17.18 9.67
CA LYS A 540 2.14 15.77 9.42
C LYS A 540 3.28 14.88 8.94
N GLY A 541 4.27 15.43 8.23
CA GLY A 541 5.45 14.71 7.77
C GLY A 541 6.60 14.55 8.79
N TYR A 542 6.51 15.20 9.95
CA TYR A 542 7.63 15.36 10.89
C TYR A 542 7.21 15.22 12.36
N VAL A 543 6.23 14.37 12.66
CA VAL A 543 5.74 14.19 14.02
C VAL A 543 6.78 13.43 14.86
N LYS A 544 7.12 13.99 16.02
CA LYS A 544 8.13 13.43 16.94
C LYS A 544 7.55 13.08 18.30
N GLN A 545 6.48 13.74 18.71
CA GLN A 545 5.85 13.54 20.01
C GLN A 545 4.34 13.43 19.88
N PHE A 546 3.78 12.67 20.81
CA PHE A 546 2.37 12.54 21.09
C PHE A 546 2.11 12.99 22.52
N HIS A 547 1.23 13.97 22.72
CA HIS A 547 0.90 14.49 24.05
C HIS A 547 -0.60 14.62 24.26
N ILE A 548 -1.03 14.38 25.50
CA ILE A 548 -2.36 14.73 26.00
C ILE A 548 -2.16 15.76 27.11
N PHE A 549 -2.63 16.99 26.86
CA PHE A 549 -2.62 18.10 27.81
C PHE A 549 -3.90 18.11 28.64
N VAL A 550 -3.84 18.66 29.84
CA VAL A 550 -4.99 18.83 30.76
C VAL A 550 -5.17 20.28 31.19
N GLN A 551 -6.42 20.70 31.44
CA GLN A 551 -6.74 22.00 32.05
C GLN A 551 -8.13 22.00 32.74
N ASP A 552 -8.41 23.06 33.50
CA ASP A 552 -9.72 23.36 34.11
C ASP A 552 -10.35 22.23 34.94
N GLY A 553 -9.53 21.47 35.65
CA GLY A 553 -9.97 20.39 36.55
C GLY A 553 -8.89 20.01 37.56
N THR A 554 -9.03 18.83 38.15
CA THR A 554 -8.13 18.32 39.19
C THR A 554 -7.68 16.89 38.96
N GLU A 555 -8.36 16.09 38.12
CA GLU A 555 -7.95 14.72 37.81
C GLU A 555 -8.35 14.27 36.40
N PHE A 556 -7.63 13.28 35.89
CA PHE A 556 -7.92 12.67 34.61
C PHE A 556 -7.38 11.24 34.54
N TYR A 557 -8.01 10.47 33.66
CA TYR A 557 -7.70 9.08 33.35
C TYR A 557 -7.58 8.90 31.84
N ILE A 558 -6.63 8.08 31.38
CA ILE A 558 -6.43 7.75 29.97
C ILE A 558 -6.18 6.25 29.82
N ASP A 559 -6.73 5.66 28.75
CA ASP A 559 -6.52 4.26 28.37
C ASP A 559 -6.65 4.03 26.85
N ASP A 560 -6.18 2.88 26.36
CA ASP A 560 -6.21 2.38 24.96
C ASP A 560 -5.82 3.40 23.89
N VAL A 561 -4.72 4.12 24.08
CA VAL A 561 -4.23 5.10 23.12
C VAL A 561 -3.78 4.40 21.85
N THR A 562 -4.53 4.60 20.77
CA THR A 562 -4.42 3.83 19.53
C THR A 562 -4.39 4.75 18.32
N LEU A 563 -3.43 4.53 17.42
CA LEU A 563 -3.36 5.15 16.11
C LEU A 563 -3.96 4.19 15.06
N TYR A 564 -5.00 4.64 14.38
CA TYR A 564 -5.55 3.94 13.22
C TYR A 564 -4.90 4.47 11.93
N GLY A 565 -4.55 3.55 11.04
CA GLY A 565 -3.83 3.86 9.81
C GLY A 565 -2.34 4.08 10.03
N ALA A 566 -1.74 3.50 11.07
CA ALA A 566 -0.31 3.61 11.36
C ALA A 566 0.33 2.24 11.64
N LEU A 567 1.59 2.09 11.18
CA LEU A 567 2.43 0.91 11.41
C LEU A 567 3.89 1.36 11.45
N PHE A 568 4.59 1.10 12.55
CA PHE A 568 6.01 1.42 12.74
C PHE A 568 6.64 0.56 13.83
#